data_AF-A0A7S0L3Q9-F1
#
_entry.id   AF-A0A7S0L3Q9-F1
#
_cell.length_a   1.000
_cell.length_b   1.000
_cell.length_c   1.000
_cell.angle_alpha   90.00
_cell.angle_beta   90.00
_cell.angle_gamma   90.00
#
_symmetry.space_group_name_H-M   'P 1'
#
loop_
_entity.id
_entity.type
_entity.pdbx_description
1 polymer ?
#
loop_
_entity_poly.entity_id
_entity_poly.type
_entity_poly.pdbx_seq_one_letter_code
_entity_poly.pdbx_strand_id
1 'polypeptide(L)'
;RLDDWEAVLGGGVTSGLRLCSADALVGQGGRHAWSTGIETPSSGLGTLLCTQRWINLAPEGGAPEWRLAQHRTIPYTLDVDAPGALRCDRRGCVALQRLGVATGPAGMPGDGRA
;
A
#
# COMPACT_ATOMS: atom_id res chain seq x y z
N ARG A 1 -4.05 -17.67 0.80
CA ARG A 1 -5.42 -17.35 1.27
C ARG A 1 -5.33 -15.98 1.91
N LEU A 2 -6.22 -15.04 1.56
CA LEU A 2 -6.25 -13.73 2.23
C LEU A 2 -6.79 -13.93 3.66
N ASP A 3 -6.23 -13.20 4.62
CA ASP A 3 -6.67 -13.26 6.01
C ASP A 3 -8.09 -12.70 6.19
N ASP A 4 -8.79 -13.19 7.22
CA ASP A 4 -10.12 -12.72 7.57
C ASP A 4 -10.07 -11.30 8.17
N TRP A 5 -11.19 -10.59 8.07
CA TRP A 5 -11.27 -9.15 8.34
C TRP A 5 -10.88 -8.77 9.77
N GLU A 6 -11.28 -9.58 10.74
CA GLU A 6 -10.96 -9.44 12.16
C GLU A 6 -9.46 -9.57 12.43
N ALA A 7 -8.75 -10.40 11.65
CA ALA A 7 -7.31 -10.54 11.76
C ALA A 7 -6.61 -9.29 11.22
N VAL A 8 -7.03 -8.78 10.05
CA VAL A 8 -6.45 -7.58 9.41
C VAL A 8 -6.61 -6.30 10.25
N LEU A 9 -7.66 -6.20 11.05
CA LEU A 9 -7.89 -5.05 11.93
C LEU A 9 -7.26 -5.18 13.33
N GLY A 10 -6.71 -6.35 13.68
CA GLY A 10 -6.06 -6.55 14.97
C GLY A 10 -4.82 -5.66 15.10
N GLY A 11 -4.68 -4.93 16.21
CA GLY A 11 -3.59 -3.95 16.40
C GLY A 11 -2.15 -4.48 16.30
N GLY A 12 -1.97 -5.81 16.23
CA GLY A 12 -0.67 -6.46 16.05
C GLY A 12 -0.22 -6.64 14.59
N VAL A 13 -1.11 -6.49 13.59
CA VAL A 13 -0.77 -6.84 12.19
C VAL A 13 0.24 -5.90 11.51
N THR A 14 0.34 -4.65 11.99
CA THR A 14 1.33 -3.69 11.49
C THR A 14 2.61 -3.69 12.33
N SER A 15 2.62 -4.41 13.46
CA SER A 15 3.78 -4.49 14.33
C SER A 15 4.92 -5.23 13.63
N GLY A 16 6.08 -4.57 13.55
CA GLY A 16 7.27 -5.12 12.90
C GLY A 16 7.24 -5.10 11.36
N LEU A 17 6.27 -4.43 10.74
CA LEU A 17 6.28 -4.16 9.31
C LEU A 17 7.48 -3.26 8.96
N ARG A 18 8.29 -3.70 7.99
CA ARG A 18 9.51 -2.99 7.56
C ARG A 18 9.28 -2.32 6.20
N LEU A 19 9.79 -1.11 6.04
CA LEU A 19 9.77 -0.36 4.79
C LEU A 19 11.18 -0.36 4.19
N CYS A 20 11.35 -0.92 2.99
CA CYS A 20 12.67 -1.13 2.38
C CYS A 20 13.04 -0.08 1.31
N SER A 21 12.05 0.64 0.79
CA SER A 21 12.21 1.75 -0.16
C SER A 21 11.00 2.65 -0.04
N ALA A 22 11.20 3.97 -0.12
CA ALA A 22 10.12 4.94 -0.10
C ALA A 22 10.49 6.17 -0.94
N ASP A 23 9.69 6.45 -1.96
CA ASP A 23 9.63 7.78 -2.57
C ASP A 23 8.50 8.56 -1.93
N ALA A 24 8.71 9.85 -1.70
CA ALA A 24 7.71 10.73 -1.12
C ALA A 24 7.61 12.05 -1.88
N LEU A 25 6.39 12.54 -2.04
CA LEU A 25 6.07 13.83 -2.63
C LEU A 25 5.23 14.63 -1.64
N VAL A 26 5.71 15.81 -1.26
CA VAL A 26 4.91 16.79 -0.50
C VAL A 26 4.23 17.72 -1.51
N GLY A 27 2.90 17.79 -1.45
CA GLY A 27 2.11 18.65 -2.32
C GLY A 27 2.32 20.13 -2.03
N GLN A 28 2.03 20.97 -3.03
CA GLN A 28 2.05 22.42 -2.88
C GLN A 28 1.20 22.86 -1.68
N GLY A 29 1.73 23.77 -0.87
CA GLY A 29 1.09 24.23 0.37
C GLY A 29 1.29 23.31 1.58
N GLY A 30 1.99 22.18 1.45
CA GLY A 30 2.46 21.38 2.59
C GLY A 30 1.36 20.71 3.44
N ARG A 31 0.12 20.66 2.94
CA ARG A 31 -1.04 20.06 3.63
C ARG A 31 -1.22 18.58 3.31
N HIS A 32 -0.74 18.13 2.15
CA HIS A 32 -0.87 16.77 1.68
C HIS A 32 0.48 16.23 1.25
N ALA A 33 0.70 14.94 1.45
CA ALA A 33 1.84 14.23 0.91
C ALA A 33 1.44 12.83 0.46
N TRP A 34 2.24 12.25 -0.43
CA TRP A 34 2.08 10.90 -0.92
C TRP A 34 3.40 10.16 -0.79
N SER A 35 3.34 8.88 -0.47
CA SER A 35 4.50 8.00 -0.55
C SER A 35 4.18 6.73 -1.33
N THR A 36 5.19 6.21 -2.01
CA THR A 36 5.17 4.89 -2.64
C THR A 36 6.35 4.11 -2.08
N GLY A 37 6.12 2.87 -1.65
CA GLY A 37 7.18 2.09 -1.04
C GLY A 37 6.95 0.59 -1.10
N ILE A 38 7.94 -0.13 -0.59
CA ILE A 38 7.90 -1.60 -0.48
C ILE A 38 7.87 -2.00 0.99
N GLU A 39 6.79 -2.65 1.40
CA GLU A 39 6.57 -3.14 2.75
C GLU A 39 6.84 -4.64 2.84
N THR A 40 7.49 -5.05 3.92
CA THR A 40 7.70 -6.44 4.29
C THR A 40 7.03 -6.70 5.64
N PRO A 41 5.95 -7.50 5.69
CA PRO A 41 5.29 -7.87 6.94
C PRO A 41 6.25 -8.61 7.88
N SER A 42 6.03 -8.47 9.19
CA SER A 42 6.85 -9.13 10.22
C SER A 42 6.78 -10.65 10.18
N SER A 43 5.68 -11.22 9.66
CA SER A 43 5.52 -12.66 9.43
C SER A 43 6.48 -13.22 8.36
N GLY A 44 7.15 -12.35 7.58
CA GLY A 44 8.04 -12.75 6.49
C GLY A 44 7.31 -13.28 5.26
N LEU A 45 5.98 -13.28 5.25
CA LEU A 45 5.18 -13.77 4.14
C LEU A 45 4.87 -12.63 3.16
N GLY A 46 5.71 -12.53 2.13
CA GLY A 46 5.46 -11.70 0.95
C GLY A 46 5.98 -10.27 1.06
N THR A 47 5.96 -9.60 -0.08
CA THR A 47 6.34 -8.20 -0.24
C THR A 47 5.12 -7.45 -0.75
N LEU A 48 4.89 -6.24 -0.25
CA LEU A 48 3.74 -5.42 -0.63
C LEU A 48 4.24 -4.11 -1.24
N LEU A 49 3.81 -3.82 -2.47
CA LEU A 49 3.87 -2.44 -2.97
C LEU A 49 2.81 -1.63 -2.24
N CYS A 50 3.22 -0.55 -1.59
CA CYS A 50 2.31 0.33 -0.89
C CYS A 50 2.26 1.72 -1.53
N THR A 51 1.07 2.32 -1.53
CA THR A 51 0.90 3.76 -1.77
C THR A 51 0.11 4.36 -0.62
N GLN A 52 0.56 5.51 -0.13
CA GLN A 52 0.05 6.13 1.07
C GLN A 52 -0.24 7.59 0.81
N ARG A 53 -1.29 8.11 1.46
CA ARG A 53 -1.61 9.53 1.48
C ARG A 53 -1.58 10.03 2.91
N TRP A 54 -0.92 11.16 3.10
CA TRP A 54 -0.72 11.81 4.37
C TRP A 54 -1.38 13.19 4.39
N ILE A 55 -1.82 13.60 5.58
CA ILE A 55 -2.35 14.94 5.82
C ILE A 55 -1.53 15.56 6.94
N ASN A 56 -1.09 16.81 6.75
CA ASN A 56 -0.46 17.61 7.78
C ASN A 56 -1.55 18.35 8.56
N LEU A 57 -1.64 18.07 9.86
CA LEU A 57 -2.62 18.68 10.75
C LEU A 57 -2.08 19.91 11.47
N ALA A 58 -0.81 20.26 11.24
CA ALA A 58 -0.19 21.42 11.86
C ALA A 58 -0.95 22.72 11.54
N PRO A 59 -1.05 23.64 12.53
CA PRO A 59 -1.45 25.01 12.25
C PRO A 59 -0.42 25.69 11.34
N GLU A 60 -0.84 26.75 10.63
CA GLU A 60 0.03 27.48 9.71
C GLU A 60 1.28 28.01 10.44
N GLY A 61 2.46 27.72 9.88
CA GLY A 61 3.76 28.06 10.50
C GLY A 61 4.21 27.15 11.65
N GLY A 62 3.43 26.12 12.02
CA GLY A 62 3.79 25.13 13.03
C GLY A 62 4.67 23.99 12.51
N ALA A 63 5.24 23.21 13.43
CA ALA A 63 5.97 22.00 13.08
C ALA A 63 5.03 20.97 12.43
N PRO A 64 5.48 20.25 11.37
CA PRO A 64 4.61 19.34 10.63
C PRO A 64 4.12 18.18 11.50
N GLU A 65 2.80 17.95 11.47
CA GLU A 65 2.13 16.86 12.16
C GLU A 65 1.45 15.95 11.14
N TRP A 66 2.22 15.06 10.54
CA TRP A 66 1.71 14.13 9.53
C TRP A 66 0.89 13.01 10.16
N ARG A 67 -0.26 12.73 9.55
CA ARG A 67 -1.11 11.58 9.85
C ARG A 67 -1.43 10.82 8.59
N LEU A 68 -1.39 9.49 8.67
CA LEU A 68 -1.76 8.62 7.57
C LEU A 68 -3.28 8.71 7.35
N ALA A 69 -3.68 9.16 6.17
CA ALA A 69 -5.08 9.34 5.81
C ALA A 69 -5.62 8.21 4.93
N GLN A 70 -4.73 7.54 4.19
CA GLN A 70 -5.07 6.40 3.35
C GLN A 70 -3.82 5.55 3.14
N HIS A 71 -4.01 4.24 3.15
CA HIS A 71 -2.98 3.25 2.85
C HIS A 71 -3.52 2.24 1.86
N ARG A 72 -2.81 1.99 0.76
CA ARG A 72 -3.12 0.92 -0.18
C ARG A 72 -1.92 -0.02 -0.24
N THR A 73 -2.16 -1.32 -0.13
CA THR A 73 -1.14 -2.35 -0.33
C THR A 73 -1.55 -3.29 -1.46
N ILE A 74 -0.56 -3.70 -2.24
CA ILE A 74 -0.70 -4.58 -3.40
C ILE A 74 0.34 -5.69 -3.23
N PRO A 75 -0.06 -6.98 -3.19
CA PRO A 75 0.89 -8.07 -3.21
C PRO A 75 1.84 -7.92 -4.39
N TYR A 76 3.13 -7.89 -4.10
CA TYR A 76 4.19 -7.70 -5.08
C TYR A 76 5.06 -8.95 -5.12
N THR A 77 5.12 -9.56 -6.28
CA THR A 77 6.03 -10.67 -6.60
C THR A 77 6.46 -10.51 -8.05
N LEU A 78 7.64 -11.06 -8.38
CA LEU A 78 8.15 -11.06 -9.73
C LEU A 78 7.21 -11.81 -10.67
N ASP A 79 6.95 -11.25 -11.86
CA ASP A 79 6.25 -11.88 -12.99
C ASP A 79 4.83 -12.44 -12.70
N VAL A 80 4.17 -11.95 -11.66
CA VAL A 80 2.77 -12.30 -11.38
C VAL A 80 1.94 -11.05 -11.15
N ASP A 81 0.79 -11.05 -11.81
CA ASP A 81 -0.25 -10.07 -11.59
C ASP A 81 -0.81 -10.14 -10.17
N ALA A 82 -0.92 -8.98 -9.52
CA ALA A 82 -1.54 -8.91 -8.21
C ALA A 82 -3.01 -9.36 -8.29
N PRO A 83 -3.44 -10.34 -7.47
CA PRO A 83 -4.82 -10.85 -7.48
C PRO A 83 -5.82 -9.84 -6.90
N GLY A 84 -5.32 -8.83 -6.19
CA GLY A 84 -6.10 -7.77 -5.60
C GLY A 84 -5.23 -6.76 -4.87
N ALA A 85 -5.89 -5.82 -4.20
CA ALA A 85 -5.24 -4.82 -3.36
C ALA A 85 -6.08 -4.61 -2.09
N LEU A 86 -5.45 -4.23 -0.99
CA LEU A 86 -6.14 -3.76 0.20
C LEU A 86 -6.06 -2.24 0.24
N ARG A 87 -7.18 -1.55 0.46
CA ARG A 87 -7.22 -0.11 0.69
C ARG A 87 -7.80 0.17 2.07
N CYS A 88 -7.03 0.76 2.96
CA CYS A 88 -7.43 1.24 4.27
C CYS A 88 -7.55 2.77 4.30
N ASP A 89 -8.59 3.28 4.94
CA ASP A 89 -8.70 4.67 5.37
C ASP A 89 -9.51 4.77 6.68
N ARG A 90 -9.86 5.98 7.12
CA ARG A 90 -10.62 6.21 8.36
C ARG A 90 -12.00 5.53 8.42
N ARG A 91 -12.50 5.00 7.31
CA ARG A 91 -13.79 4.28 7.24
C ARG A 91 -13.62 2.76 7.41
N GLY A 92 -12.39 2.28 7.56
CA GLY A 92 -12.03 0.86 7.54
C GLY A 92 -11.17 0.53 6.32
N CYS A 93 -11.00 -0.75 6.02
CA CYS A 93 -10.36 -1.20 4.78
C CYS A 93 -11.31 -1.98 3.89
N VAL A 94 -10.98 -2.01 2.61
CA VAL A 94 -11.73 -2.71 1.57
C VAL A 94 -10.74 -3.50 0.74
N ALA A 95 -11.03 -4.79 0.58
CA ALA A 95 -10.33 -5.65 -0.36
C ALA A 95 -10.87 -5.40 -1.78
N LEU A 96 -9.99 -4.96 -2.67
CA LEU A 96 -10.26 -4.76 -4.09
C LEU A 96 -9.78 -6.01 -4.82
N GLN A 97 -10.71 -6.86 -5.25
CA GLN A 97 -10.38 -8.07 -5.99
C GLN A 97 -10.34 -7.78 -7.49
N ARG A 98 -9.40 -8.39 -8.19
CA ARG A 98 -9.41 -8.41 -9.66
C ARG A 98 -10.51 -9.38 -10.12
N LEU A 99 -11.49 -8.88 -10.85
CA LEU A 99 -12.52 -9.71 -11.47
C LEU A 99 -12.06 -10.13 -12.88
N GLY A 100 -11.95 -11.43 -13.13
CA GLY A 100 -11.61 -11.99 -14.45
C GLY A 100 -10.34 -12.86 -14.46
N VAL A 101 -10.08 -13.49 -15.62
CA VAL A 101 -8.84 -14.26 -15.85
C VAL A 101 -7.67 -13.27 -15.88
N ALA A 102 -6.61 -13.57 -15.11
CA ALA A 102 -5.37 -12.80 -15.12
C ALA A 102 -4.73 -12.86 -16.51
N THR A 103 -5.16 -11.95 -17.37
CA THR A 103 -4.38 -11.51 -18.52
C THR A 103 -3.35 -10.58 -17.93
N GLY A 104 -2.09 -11.01 -17.92
CA GLY A 104 -0.95 -10.13 -17.66
C GLY A 104 -1.09 -8.84 -18.48
N PRO A 105 -0.40 -7.74 -18.11
CA PRO A 105 -0.51 -6.49 -18.86
C PRO A 105 -0.25 -6.77 -20.35
N ALA A 106 -1.29 -6.66 -21.17
CA ALA A 106 -1.18 -6.84 -22.61
C ALA A 106 -0.25 -5.75 -23.16
N GLY A 107 0.80 -6.15 -23.88
CA GLY A 107 1.72 -5.23 -24.55
C GLY A 107 3.01 -4.87 -23.80
N MET A 108 3.39 -5.62 -22.75
CA MET A 108 4.77 -5.54 -22.25
C MET A 108 5.69 -6.41 -23.12
N PRO A 109 6.89 -5.94 -23.53
CA PRO A 109 7.82 -6.77 -24.29
C PRO A 109 8.20 -8.01 -23.49
N GLY A 110 7.87 -9.21 -23.99
CA GLY A 110 8.17 -10.48 -23.31
C GLY A 110 6.93 -11.27 -22.86
N ASP A 111 5.81 -11.09 -23.54
CA ASP A 111 4.54 -11.82 -23.40
C ASP A 111 4.59 -13.31 -23.83
N GLY A 112 5.74 -13.96 -23.62
CA GLY A 112 5.96 -15.40 -23.68
C GLY A 112 6.70 -15.91 -22.42
N ARG A 113 6.74 -17.23 -22.20
CA ARG A 113 7.53 -17.79 -21.08
C ARG A 113 9.02 -17.46 -21.29
N ALA A 114 9.68 -17.02 -20.23
CA ALA A 114 11.14 -16.93 -20.16
C ALA A 114 11.82 -18.28 -20.44
#